data_AF-A0A508YJ89-F1
#
_entry.id   AF-A0A508YJ89-F1
#
_cell.length_a   1.000
_cell.length_b   1.000
_cell.length_c   1.000
_cell.angle_alpha   90.00
_cell.angle_beta   90.00
_cell.angle_gamma   90.00
#
_symmetry.space_group_name_H-M   'P 1'
#
loop_
_entity.id
_entity.type
_entity.pdbx_description
1 polymer ?
#
loop_
_entity_poly.entity_id
_entity_poly.type
_entity_poly.pdbx_seq_one_letter_code
_entity_poly.pdbx_strand_id
1 'polypeptide(L)'
;MNFSKATITGMNGKQFTEYLTPFKDDVGDNVTFVYDTDIKAYTDDAYCMFELTNAGISDDYQHRIMQKVADKYGCKFSDDELLSNESTALLQAMLAVYAWIKLKEME
;
A
#
# COMPACT_ATOMS: atom_id res chain seq x y z
N MET A 1 -15.46 -4.07 0.36
CA MET A 1 -15.78 -2.68 -0.05
C MET A 1 -16.20 -2.69 -1.53
N ASN A 2 -17.02 -1.73 -1.99
CA ASN A 2 -17.50 -1.69 -3.37
C ASN A 2 -16.81 -0.54 -4.13
N PHE A 3 -15.53 -0.74 -4.47
CA PHE A 3 -14.74 0.21 -5.26
C PHE A 3 -14.82 -0.10 -6.74
N SER A 4 -14.56 0.90 -7.58
CA SER A 4 -14.29 0.66 -9.00
C SER A 4 -13.09 -0.25 -9.13
N LYS A 5 -13.14 -1.18 -10.08
CA LYS A 5 -12.06 -2.15 -10.30
C LYS A 5 -11.77 -2.35 -11.77
N ALA A 6 -10.50 -2.56 -12.08
CA ALA A 6 -10.01 -2.88 -13.41
C ALA A 6 -9.13 -4.13 -13.36
N THR A 7 -9.08 -4.87 -14.46
CA THR A 7 -8.07 -5.91 -14.63
C THR A 7 -6.87 -5.29 -15.31
N ILE A 8 -5.71 -5.40 -14.69
CA ILE A 8 -4.44 -4.89 -15.21
C ILE A 8 -3.47 -6.04 -15.43
N THR A 9 -2.59 -5.89 -16.41
CA THR A 9 -1.55 -6.87 -16.72
C THR A 9 -0.19 -6.25 -16.41
N GLY A 10 0.52 -6.82 -15.43
CA GLY A 10 1.89 -6.42 -15.09
C GLY A 10 2.88 -6.74 -16.22
N MET A 11 4.09 -6.17 -16.13
CA MET A 11 5.12 -6.31 -17.18
C MET A 11 5.54 -7.76 -17.45
N ASN A 12 5.39 -8.64 -16.48
CA ASN A 12 5.65 -10.08 -16.58
C ASN A 12 4.44 -10.88 -17.14
N GLY A 13 3.38 -10.21 -17.58
CA GLY A 13 2.15 -10.85 -18.07
C GLY A 13 1.18 -11.29 -16.97
N LYS A 14 1.51 -11.03 -15.70
CA LYS A 14 0.67 -11.37 -14.54
C LYS A 14 -0.58 -10.51 -14.50
N GLN A 15 -1.72 -11.11 -14.15
CA GLN A 15 -2.99 -10.41 -14.06
C GLN A 15 -3.25 -9.98 -12.62
N PHE A 16 -3.72 -8.76 -12.44
CA PHE A 16 -4.14 -8.22 -11.16
C PHE A 16 -5.54 -7.62 -11.29
N THR A 17 -6.28 -7.61 -10.17
CA THR A 17 -7.48 -6.78 -10.05
C THR A 17 -7.11 -5.52 -9.29
N GLU A 18 -6.99 -4.40 -9.97
CA GLU A 18 -6.78 -3.10 -9.36
C GLU A 18 -8.09 -2.53 -8.80
N TYR A 19 -8.02 -1.91 -7.62
CA TYR A 19 -9.11 -1.24 -6.95
C TYR A 19 -8.80 0.24 -6.83
N LEU A 20 -9.67 1.09 -7.38
CA LEU A 20 -9.55 2.54 -7.31
C LEU A 20 -10.39 3.07 -6.15
N THR A 21 -9.73 3.69 -5.18
CA THR A 21 -10.40 4.26 -4.00
C THR A 21 -10.55 5.77 -4.13
N PRO A 22 -11.51 6.39 -3.42
CA PRO A 22 -11.63 7.85 -3.36
C PRO A 22 -10.68 8.49 -2.34
N PHE A 23 -9.87 7.71 -1.63
CA PHE A 23 -8.96 8.23 -0.62
C PHE A 23 -7.70 8.80 -1.27
N LYS A 24 -7.08 9.75 -0.57
CA LYS A 24 -5.89 10.47 -1.05
C LYS A 24 -4.63 9.98 -0.35
N ASP A 25 -3.55 9.83 -1.10
CA ASP A 25 -2.21 9.64 -0.56
C ASP A 25 -1.60 10.98 -0.09
N ASP A 26 -0.31 10.98 0.23
CA ASP A 26 0.43 12.13 0.76
C ASP A 26 0.66 13.26 -0.26
N VAL A 27 0.58 12.95 -1.56
CA VAL A 27 0.74 13.92 -2.68
C VAL A 27 -0.60 14.35 -3.30
N GLY A 28 -1.70 13.70 -2.95
CA GLY A 28 -3.07 14.05 -3.36
C GLY A 28 -3.65 13.18 -4.48
N ASP A 29 -2.97 12.11 -4.86
CA ASP A 29 -3.44 11.14 -5.84
C ASP A 29 -4.39 10.13 -5.20
N ASN A 30 -5.19 9.45 -6.02
CA ASN A 30 -6.14 8.46 -5.52
C ASN A 30 -5.36 7.20 -5.12
N VAL A 31 -5.54 6.75 -3.88
CA VAL A 31 -4.97 5.50 -3.41
C VAL A 31 -5.55 4.33 -4.20
N THR A 32 -4.66 3.52 -4.77
CA THR A 32 -5.00 2.24 -5.42
C THR A 32 -4.36 1.09 -4.66
N PHE A 33 -4.95 -0.09 -4.77
CA PHE A 33 -4.34 -1.35 -4.33
C PHE A 33 -4.80 -2.45 -5.26
N VAL A 34 -4.08 -3.57 -5.29
CA VAL A 34 -4.39 -4.67 -6.19
C VAL A 34 -4.71 -5.95 -5.44
N TYR A 35 -5.49 -6.83 -6.05
CA TYR A 35 -5.56 -8.23 -5.67
C TYR A 35 -4.68 -9.03 -6.63
N ASP A 36 -3.66 -9.65 -6.06
CA ASP A 36 -2.73 -10.53 -6.74
C ASP A 36 -3.29 -11.95 -6.76
N THR A 37 -3.54 -12.47 -7.96
CA THR A 37 -4.17 -13.79 -8.14
C THR A 37 -3.26 -14.97 -7.82
N ASP A 38 -1.94 -14.79 -7.87
CA ASP A 38 -0.98 -15.88 -7.67
C ASP A 38 -0.81 -16.18 -6.19
N ILE A 39 -0.58 -15.13 -5.39
CA ILE A 39 -0.46 -15.25 -3.93
C ILE A 39 -1.82 -15.18 -3.22
N LYS A 40 -2.90 -14.86 -3.97
CA LYS A 40 -4.29 -14.76 -3.48
C LYS A 40 -4.43 -13.80 -2.30
N ALA A 41 -3.79 -12.64 -2.42
CA ALA A 41 -3.80 -11.61 -1.39
C ALA A 41 -3.97 -10.23 -2.04
N TYR A 42 -4.50 -9.29 -1.26
CA TYR A 42 -4.42 -7.88 -1.58
C TYR A 42 -3.01 -7.39 -1.26
N THR A 43 -2.46 -6.55 -2.14
CA THR A 43 -1.16 -5.91 -1.99
C THR A 43 -1.21 -4.43 -2.37
N ASP A 44 -0.37 -3.64 -1.74
CA ASP A 44 -0.10 -2.25 -2.15
C ASP A 44 0.93 -2.16 -3.28
N ASP A 45 1.41 -3.27 -3.85
CA ASP A 45 2.34 -3.30 -4.99
C ASP A 45 3.57 -2.39 -4.78
N ALA A 46 4.07 -2.37 -3.54
CA ALA A 46 5.20 -1.60 -3.04
C ALA A 46 5.02 -0.07 -3.08
N TYR A 47 3.80 0.44 -3.33
CA TYR A 47 3.53 1.89 -3.37
C TYR A 47 3.87 2.59 -2.06
N CYS A 48 3.60 1.99 -0.89
CA CYS A 48 3.94 2.63 0.38
C CYS A 48 5.46 2.74 0.59
N MET A 49 6.23 1.72 0.19
CA MET A 49 7.70 1.78 0.25
C MET A 49 8.26 2.82 -0.71
N PHE A 50 7.68 2.92 -1.91
CA PHE A 50 8.05 3.93 -2.89
C PHE A 50 7.83 5.36 -2.34
N GLU A 51 6.68 5.64 -1.73
CA GLU A 51 6.43 6.98 -1.18
C GLU A 51 7.30 7.30 0.04
N LEU A 52 7.61 6.32 0.90
CA LEU A 52 8.59 6.51 1.97
C LEU A 52 9.99 6.84 1.41
N THR A 53 10.35 6.26 0.26
CA THR A 53 11.60 6.59 -0.44
C THR A 53 11.58 8.02 -0.98
N ASN A 54 10.48 8.44 -1.62
CA ASN A 54 10.31 9.80 -2.11
C ASN A 54 10.36 10.84 -0.98
N ALA A 55 9.82 10.49 0.19
CA ALA A 55 9.85 11.32 1.39
C ALA A 55 11.25 11.37 2.07
N GLY A 56 12.29 10.78 1.46
CA GLY A 56 13.67 10.82 1.95
C GLY A 56 13.89 10.05 3.25
N ILE A 57 13.06 9.05 3.53
CA ILE A 57 13.21 8.19 4.69
C ILE A 57 14.35 7.20 4.44
N SER A 58 15.22 6.97 5.42
CA SER A 58 16.27 5.96 5.31
C SER A 58 15.68 4.55 5.28
N ASP A 59 16.22 3.67 4.44
CA ASP A 59 15.75 2.29 4.23
C ASP A 59 15.41 1.52 5.53
N ASP A 60 16.34 1.49 6.50
CA ASP A 60 16.13 0.86 7.81
C ASP A 60 14.90 1.39 8.55
N TYR A 61 14.60 2.68 8.40
CA TYR A 61 13.46 3.31 9.06
C TYR A 61 12.16 3.09 8.28
N GLN A 62 12.22 3.02 6.95
CA GLN A 62 11.08 2.62 6.11
C GLN A 62 10.58 1.24 6.53
N HIS A 63 11.48 0.26 6.58
CA HIS A 63 11.17 -1.11 7.00
C HIS A 63 10.53 -1.18 8.40
N ARG A 64 11.01 -0.35 9.33
CA ARG A 64 10.42 -0.27 10.69
C ARG A 64 9.02 0.35 10.68
N ILE A 65 8.76 1.34 9.84
CA ILE A 65 7.43 1.94 9.68
C ILE A 65 6.49 0.91 9.08
N MET A 66 6.87 0.29 7.97
CA MET A 66 6.07 -0.73 7.28
C MET A 66 5.75 -1.91 8.19
N GLN A 67 6.73 -2.46 8.90
CA GLN A 67 6.50 -3.55 9.84
C GLN A 67 5.53 -3.14 10.95
N LYS A 68 5.71 -1.94 11.53
CA LYS A 68 4.84 -1.45 12.60
C LYS A 68 3.40 -1.23 12.14
N VAL A 69 3.22 -0.70 10.92
CA VAL A 69 1.91 -0.52 10.30
C VAL A 69 1.28 -1.89 10.02
N ALA A 70 2.04 -2.83 9.45
CA ALA A 70 1.57 -4.17 9.16
C ALA A 70 1.03 -4.87 10.42
N ASP A 71 1.83 -4.89 11.49
CA ASP A 71 1.44 -5.48 12.78
C ASP A 71 0.18 -4.81 13.36
N LYS A 72 0.06 -3.49 13.21
CA LYS A 72 -1.05 -2.71 13.79
C LYS A 72 -2.39 -2.99 13.13
N TYR A 73 -2.40 -3.18 11.81
CA TYR A 73 -3.62 -3.33 11.02
C TYR A 73 -3.88 -4.78 10.57
N GLY A 74 -3.06 -5.73 11.02
CA GLY A 74 -3.24 -7.15 10.68
C GLY A 74 -2.85 -7.47 9.23
N CYS A 75 -1.84 -6.77 8.70
CA CYS A 75 -1.21 -7.09 7.42
C CYS A 75 0.10 -7.84 7.66
N LYS A 76 0.64 -8.45 6.60
CA LYS A 76 2.02 -8.95 6.54
C LYS A 76 2.85 -7.93 5.76
N PHE A 77 4.08 -7.66 6.20
CA PHE A 77 5.07 -6.96 5.38
C PHE A 77 6.02 -8.00 4.79
N SER A 78 6.20 -8.00 3.47
CA SER A 78 7.02 -8.98 2.73
C SER A 78 7.43 -8.38 1.41
N ASP A 79 8.72 -8.52 1.04
CA ASP A 79 9.21 -8.13 -0.29
C ASP A 79 8.82 -6.69 -0.66
N ASP A 80 8.98 -5.76 0.30
CA ASP A 80 8.62 -4.34 0.18
C ASP A 80 7.12 -4.03 0.02
N GLU A 81 6.25 -5.02 0.23
CA GLU A 81 4.81 -4.91 0.09
C GLU A 81 4.04 -5.14 1.40
N LEU A 82 2.93 -4.41 1.58
CA LEU A 82 1.88 -4.73 2.54
C LEU A 82 0.90 -5.72 1.93
N LEU A 83 0.75 -6.86 2.57
CA LEU A 83 -0.11 -7.96 2.13
C LEU A 83 -1.24 -8.22 3.11
N SER A 84 -2.45 -8.47 2.61
CA SER A 84 -3.57 -8.93 3.45
C SER A 84 -4.59 -9.73 2.66
N ASN A 85 -5.26 -10.69 3.30
CA ASN A 85 -6.44 -11.34 2.73
C ASN A 85 -7.70 -10.47 2.86
N GLU A 86 -7.64 -9.41 3.65
CA GLU A 86 -8.74 -8.50 3.93
C GLU A 86 -8.44 -7.12 3.34
N SER A 87 -9.11 -6.76 2.24
CA SER A 87 -8.93 -5.46 1.57
C SER A 87 -9.07 -4.24 2.51
N THR A 88 -9.93 -4.33 3.54
CA THR A 88 -10.10 -3.25 4.52
C THR A 88 -8.86 -3.06 5.39
N ALA A 89 -8.23 -4.16 5.81
CA ALA A 89 -7.01 -4.11 6.61
C ALA A 89 -5.87 -3.48 5.80
N LEU A 90 -5.70 -3.90 4.55
CA LEU A 90 -4.70 -3.31 3.65
C LEU A 90 -4.93 -1.82 3.46
N LEU A 91 -6.15 -1.42 3.11
CA LEU A 91 -6.45 -0.01 2.86
C LEU A 91 -6.21 0.86 4.11
N GLN A 92 -6.58 0.37 5.30
CA GLN A 92 -6.28 1.07 6.55
C GLN A 92 -4.77 1.21 6.80
N ALA A 93 -4.00 0.17 6.50
CA ALA A 93 -2.54 0.19 6.61
C ALA A 93 -1.92 1.23 5.65
N MET A 94 -2.29 1.22 4.38
CA MET A 94 -1.79 2.18 3.38
C MET A 94 -2.10 3.63 3.79
N LEU A 95 -3.36 3.90 4.19
CA LEU A 95 -3.76 5.24 4.63
C LEU A 95 -2.99 5.71 5.88
N ALA A 96 -2.58 4.78 6.76
CA ALA A 96 -1.77 5.12 7.91
C ALA A 96 -0.34 5.53 7.50
N VAL A 97 0.25 4.89 6.47
CA VAL A 97 1.56 5.28 5.94
C VAL A 97 1.48 6.67 5.31
N TYR A 98 0.53 6.90 4.39
CA TYR A 98 0.38 8.19 3.72
C TYR A 98 0.09 9.33 4.71
N ALA A 99 -0.80 9.09 5.69
CA ALA A 99 -1.06 10.09 6.73
C ALA A 99 0.20 10.40 7.57
N TRP A 100 1.02 9.38 7.88
CA TRP A 100 2.26 9.59 8.61
C TRP A 100 3.26 10.41 7.80
N ILE A 101 3.44 10.11 6.51
CA ILE A 101 4.28 10.90 5.60
C ILE A 101 3.80 12.36 5.62
N LYS A 102 2.50 12.57 5.43
CA LYS A 102 1.95 13.93 5.32
C LYS A 102 2.09 14.74 6.60
N LEU A 103 1.84 14.13 7.75
CA LEU A 103 1.93 14.82 9.04
C LEU A 103 3.37 15.10 9.45
N LYS A 104 4.33 14.25 9.05
CA LYS A 104 5.76 14.50 9.29
C LYS A 104 6.25 15.76 8.56
N GLU A 105 5.73 16.05 7.37
CA GLU A 105 6.09 17.29 6.64
C GLU A 105 5.59 18.58 7.31
N MET A 106 4.66 18.47 8.28
CA MET A 106 4.10 19.62 8.99
C MET A 106 4.90 20.02 10.25
N GLU A 107 5.95 19.27 10.60
CA GLU A 107 6.89 19.55 11.69
C GLU A 107 8.11 20.35 11.20
#